data_AF-A0A939QWK2-F1
#
_entry.id   AF-A0A939QWK2-F1
#
_cell.length_a   1.000
_cell.length_b   1.000
_cell.length_c   1.000
_cell.angle_alpha   90.00
_cell.angle_beta   90.00
_cell.angle_gamma   90.00
#
_symmetry.space_group_name_H-M   'P 1'
#
loop_
_entity.id
_entity.type
_entity.pdbx_description
1 polymer ?
#
loop_
_entity_poly.entity_id
_entity_poly.type
_entity_poly.pdbx_seq_one_letter_code
_entity_poly.pdbx_strand_id
1 'polypeptide(L)'
;MKFFTRISIEPLGKPFSLSDRIMILGSCFADSIGGKMSAAGFDVCVNPFGTLYNPESLAEAVRLLDSDRLFGPSDCVPMGAGAGRICSFRHHTSFARETAEEFLSNANAKLQQAREFWSSANRLVLTLGTSFAWYHNGSVVANCLKRPAGEFTRRMLSVEESAGCLSAIASAHPGKDLLVTVSPIRHLGDGAHANAVSKARLLLAADAITGFAGPGCAPSDFGPYEQERGAHPGSAATVAYYFPAYEIMMDELRDYRFYADDLFHPSTAAVDYIWERFLESCVSPSDLDRIARNEKAARQSAHRPNLV
;
A
#
# COMPACT_ATOMS: atom_id res chain seq x y z
N MET A 1 -23.67 -24.71 -9.76
CA MET A 1 -23.79 -24.09 -8.41
C MET A 1 -22.70 -23.05 -8.29
N LYS A 2 -22.99 -21.80 -7.90
CA LYS A 2 -21.94 -20.84 -7.54
C LYS A 2 -21.49 -21.21 -6.12
N PHE A 3 -20.23 -21.62 -5.96
CA PHE A 3 -19.70 -22.12 -4.69
C PHE A 3 -19.21 -21.02 -3.74
N PHE A 4 -19.23 -19.76 -4.18
CA PHE A 4 -18.87 -18.60 -3.38
C PHE A 4 -19.73 -17.39 -3.77
N THR A 5 -19.92 -16.48 -2.82
CA THR A 5 -20.59 -15.18 -3.03
C THR A 5 -19.53 -14.18 -3.46
N ARG A 6 -19.61 -13.73 -4.71
CA ARG A 6 -18.71 -12.70 -5.23
C ARG A 6 -19.06 -11.36 -4.59
N ILE A 7 -18.05 -10.64 -4.11
CA ILE A 7 -18.18 -9.29 -3.58
C ILE A 7 -18.53 -8.35 -4.73
N SER A 8 -19.56 -7.52 -4.52
CA SER A 8 -19.89 -6.44 -5.44
C SER A 8 -18.88 -5.31 -5.27
N ILE A 9 -18.28 -4.88 -6.37
CA ILE A 9 -17.34 -3.76 -6.40
C ILE A 9 -17.91 -2.77 -7.41
N GLU A 10 -18.27 -1.59 -6.94
CA GLU A 10 -18.72 -0.52 -7.83
C GLU A 10 -17.57 -0.07 -8.72
N PRO A 11 -17.78 0.09 -10.03
CA PRO A 11 -16.76 0.63 -10.91
C PRO A 11 -16.29 2.00 -10.45
N LEU A 12 -14.99 2.27 -10.59
CA LEU A 12 -14.46 3.59 -10.27
C LEU A 12 -15.08 4.65 -11.18
N GLY A 13 -15.53 5.76 -10.61
CA GLY A 13 -16.02 6.90 -11.39
C GLY A 13 -14.98 7.46 -12.36
N LYS A 14 -13.69 7.23 -12.07
CA LYS A 14 -12.55 7.48 -12.97
C LYS A 14 -11.65 6.24 -13.00
N PRO A 15 -11.86 5.30 -13.92
CA PRO A 15 -11.02 4.10 -14.02
C PRO A 15 -9.55 4.43 -14.28
N PHE A 16 -8.67 3.54 -13.84
CA PHE A 16 -7.25 3.55 -14.20
C PHE A 16 -7.08 3.31 -15.70
N SER A 17 -6.11 3.99 -16.28
CA SER A 17 -5.70 3.85 -17.67
C SER A 17 -4.19 3.64 -17.79
N LEU A 18 -3.75 3.04 -18.89
CA LEU A 18 -2.33 2.92 -19.24
C LEU A 18 -1.62 4.27 -19.46
N SER A 19 -2.37 5.37 -19.50
CA SER A 19 -1.83 6.73 -19.52
C SER A 19 -1.57 7.33 -18.13
N ASP A 20 -2.06 6.69 -17.07
CA ASP A 20 -1.84 7.15 -15.70
C ASP A 20 -0.40 6.92 -15.24
N ARG A 21 0.11 7.86 -14.44
CA ARG A 21 1.32 7.71 -13.64
C ARG A 21 0.95 7.47 -12.19
N ILE A 22 1.32 6.30 -11.70
CA ILE A 22 0.74 5.75 -10.48
C ILE A 22 1.83 5.53 -9.42
N MET A 23 1.75 6.29 -8.34
CA MET A 23 2.55 6.03 -7.14
C MET A 23 1.86 4.96 -6.30
N ILE A 24 2.58 3.92 -5.88
CA ILE A 24 2.04 2.83 -5.06
C ILE A 24 2.86 2.73 -3.78
N LEU A 25 2.23 2.93 -2.64
CA LEU A 25 2.85 2.83 -1.31
C LEU A 25 2.06 1.85 -0.44
N GLY A 26 2.72 0.98 0.30
CA GLY A 26 2.03 0.09 1.23
C GLY A 26 2.73 -1.23 1.51
N SER A 27 1.92 -2.18 1.99
CA SER A 27 2.37 -3.51 2.41
C SER A 27 3.00 -4.30 1.27
N CYS A 28 3.56 -5.48 1.55
CA CYS A 28 4.16 -6.36 0.52
C CYS A 28 3.12 -6.85 -0.51
N PHE A 29 1.82 -6.76 -0.19
CA PHE A 29 0.76 -6.94 -1.18
C PHE A 29 0.78 -5.84 -2.26
N ALA A 30 1.15 -4.61 -1.90
CA ALA A 30 1.33 -3.50 -2.83
C ALA A 30 2.47 -3.79 -3.82
N ASP A 31 3.56 -4.44 -3.38
CA ASP A 31 4.65 -4.86 -4.27
C ASP A 31 4.15 -5.89 -5.29
N SER A 32 3.27 -6.81 -4.86
CA SER A 32 2.70 -7.85 -5.71
C SER A 32 1.78 -7.27 -6.77
N ILE A 33 0.83 -6.41 -6.38
CA ILE A 33 -0.08 -5.73 -7.30
C ILE A 33 0.67 -4.72 -8.17
N GLY A 34 1.63 -3.98 -7.62
CA GLY A 34 2.48 -3.06 -8.39
C GLY A 34 3.31 -3.77 -9.45
N GLY A 35 3.83 -4.97 -9.14
CA GLY A 35 4.49 -5.84 -10.12
C GLY A 35 3.55 -6.29 -11.24
N LYS A 36 2.29 -6.65 -10.92
CA LYS A 36 1.26 -6.95 -11.91
C LYS A 36 0.95 -5.74 -12.80
N MET A 37 0.78 -4.56 -12.20
CA MET A 37 0.54 -3.31 -12.94
C MET A 37 1.71 -2.98 -13.88
N SER A 38 2.94 -3.12 -13.41
CA SER A 38 4.13 -2.92 -14.26
C SER A 38 4.16 -3.93 -15.42
N ALA A 39 3.91 -5.21 -15.17
CA ALA A 39 3.86 -6.24 -16.21
C ALA A 39 2.71 -6.04 -17.22
N ALA A 40 1.60 -5.43 -16.77
CA ALA A 40 0.48 -5.01 -17.59
C ALA A 40 0.76 -3.73 -18.41
N GLY A 41 1.90 -3.06 -18.17
CA GLY A 41 2.36 -1.88 -18.92
C GLY A 41 1.88 -0.54 -18.36
N PHE A 42 1.40 -0.50 -17.11
CA PHE A 42 1.16 0.77 -16.41
C PHE A 42 2.49 1.44 -16.04
N ASP A 43 2.51 2.78 -16.03
CA ASP A 43 3.65 3.56 -15.52
C ASP A 43 3.54 3.69 -14.00
N VAL A 44 4.34 2.89 -13.27
CA VAL A 44 4.24 2.74 -11.81
C VAL A 44 5.57 3.03 -11.10
N CYS A 45 5.50 3.69 -9.95
CA CYS A 45 6.57 3.74 -8.96
C CYS A 45 6.08 3.03 -7.70
N VAL A 46 6.69 1.89 -7.35
CA VAL A 46 6.23 1.02 -6.28
C VAL A 46 7.20 1.07 -5.11
N ASN A 47 6.68 1.42 -3.93
CA ASN A 47 7.36 1.40 -2.65
C ASN A 47 8.82 1.92 -2.73
N PRO A 48 9.03 3.20 -3.05
CA PRO A 48 10.37 3.78 -3.20
C PRO A 48 11.18 3.83 -1.89
N PHE A 49 10.57 3.52 -0.75
CA PHE A 49 11.23 3.34 0.56
C PHE A 49 11.21 1.87 1.03
N GLY A 50 10.75 0.98 0.15
CA GLY A 50 10.34 -0.38 0.46
C GLY A 50 8.99 -0.45 1.17
N THR A 51 8.61 -1.64 1.60
CA THR A 51 7.29 -1.93 2.17
C THR A 51 6.99 -1.12 3.44
N LEU A 52 5.81 -0.50 3.49
CA LEU A 52 5.30 0.29 4.60
C LEU A 52 3.90 -0.20 5.00
N TYR A 53 3.60 -0.32 6.30
CA TYR A 53 2.37 -1.02 6.71
C TYR A 53 1.30 -0.12 7.32
N ASN A 54 1.68 0.88 8.12
CA ASN A 54 0.72 1.69 8.87
C ASN A 54 0.52 3.08 8.24
N PRO A 55 -0.67 3.69 8.42
CA PRO A 55 -1.00 5.02 7.90
C PRO A 55 0.04 6.11 8.22
N GLU A 56 0.59 6.14 9.43
CA GLU A 56 1.53 7.20 9.83
C GLU A 56 2.88 7.07 9.10
N SER A 57 3.36 5.83 8.89
CA SER A 57 4.58 5.58 8.10
C SER A 57 4.37 5.94 6.63
N LEU A 58 3.18 5.72 6.09
CA LEU A 58 2.82 6.14 4.72
C LEU A 58 2.78 7.67 4.61
N ALA A 59 2.18 8.36 5.59
CA ALA A 59 2.17 9.82 5.64
C ALA A 59 3.60 10.39 5.73
N GLU A 60 4.49 9.78 6.50
CA GLU A 60 5.89 10.17 6.57
C GLU A 60 6.62 9.97 5.24
N ALA A 61 6.34 8.88 4.52
CA ALA A 61 6.90 8.65 3.20
C ALA A 61 6.43 9.71 2.18
N VAL A 62 5.16 10.09 2.21
CA VAL A 62 4.64 11.18 1.37
C VAL A 62 5.30 12.51 1.73
N ARG A 63 5.45 12.85 3.02
CA ARG A 63 6.20 14.05 3.45
C ARG A 63 7.64 14.08 2.97
N LEU A 64 8.30 12.93 2.86
CA LEU A 64 9.64 12.84 2.27
C LEU A 64 9.60 13.12 0.75
N LEU A 65 8.57 12.68 0.04
CA LEU A 65 8.39 13.00 -1.38
C LEU A 65 8.08 14.50 -1.62
N ASP A 66 7.38 15.15 -0.68
CA ASP A 66 6.97 16.55 -0.80
C ASP A 66 8.05 17.57 -0.38
N SER A 67 9.07 17.12 0.36
CA SER A 67 10.14 17.98 0.87
C SER A 67 11.41 17.90 0.02
N ASP A 68 12.37 18.80 0.26
CA ASP A 68 13.72 18.71 -0.31
C ASP A 68 14.69 17.90 0.56
N ARG A 69 14.24 17.40 1.72
CA ARG A 69 15.09 16.73 2.72
C ARG A 69 15.80 15.51 2.12
N LEU A 70 17.13 15.46 2.17
CA LEU A 70 17.88 14.25 1.85
C LEU A 70 18.21 13.45 3.12
N PHE A 71 18.49 12.16 2.96
CA PHE A 71 19.04 11.34 4.02
C PHE A 71 20.51 11.71 4.24
N GLY A 72 20.90 11.88 5.50
CA GLY A 72 22.27 12.16 5.91
C GLY A 72 22.79 11.17 6.96
N PRO A 73 24.02 11.36 7.47
CA PRO A 73 24.63 10.43 8.43
C PRO A 73 23.79 10.15 9.69
N SER A 74 22.96 11.11 10.13
CA SER A 74 22.05 10.92 11.27
C SER A 74 20.90 9.94 10.98
N ASP A 75 20.61 9.65 9.72
CA ASP A 75 19.61 8.67 9.31
C ASP A 75 20.17 7.24 9.24
N CYS A 76 21.51 7.08 9.30
CA CYS A 76 22.19 5.81 9.22
C CYS A 76 22.11 5.07 10.55
N VAL A 77 21.30 4.02 10.58
CA VAL A 77 21.07 3.17 11.74
C VAL A 77 21.66 1.79 11.49
N PRO A 78 22.60 1.33 12.35
CA PRO A 78 23.07 -0.05 12.33
C PRO A 78 21.93 -1.00 12.66
N MET A 79 21.75 -2.01 11.80
CA MET A 79 20.81 -3.10 12.04
C MET A 79 21.28 -3.98 13.22
N GLY A 80 20.33 -4.49 13.98
CA GLY A 80 20.63 -5.41 15.09
C GLY A 80 20.92 -6.85 14.63
N ALA A 81 21.03 -7.75 15.60
CA ALA A 81 21.22 -9.20 15.39
C ALA A 81 22.46 -9.58 14.54
N GLY A 82 23.56 -8.82 14.67
CA GLY A 82 24.82 -9.14 14.00
C GLY A 82 24.78 -8.99 12.47
N ALA A 83 23.78 -8.29 11.93
CA ALA A 83 23.60 -8.16 10.48
C ALA A 83 24.74 -7.41 9.77
N GLY A 84 25.53 -6.60 10.49
CA GLY A 84 26.66 -5.84 9.93
C GLY A 84 26.26 -4.85 8.83
N ARG A 85 25.00 -4.40 8.82
CA ARG A 85 24.42 -3.56 7.76
C ARG A 85 23.86 -2.26 8.32
N ILE A 86 23.84 -1.23 7.47
CA ILE A 86 23.28 0.09 7.73
C ILE A 86 21.98 0.25 6.95
N CYS A 87 20.96 0.84 7.59
CA CYS A 87 19.71 1.24 6.96
C CYS A 87 19.19 2.54 7.63
N SER A 88 17.93 2.89 7.46
CA SER A 88 17.25 3.95 8.21
C SER A 88 15.91 3.45 8.73
N PHE A 89 15.45 4.00 9.84
CA PHE A 89 14.10 3.76 10.37
C PHE A 89 12.98 4.18 9.40
N ARG A 90 13.29 4.88 8.31
CA ARG A 90 12.35 5.27 7.26
C ARG A 90 12.25 4.27 6.10
N HIS A 91 13.02 3.18 6.13
CA HIS A 91 13.08 2.22 5.02
C HIS A 91 12.85 0.78 5.46
N HIS A 92 12.37 -0.03 4.52
CA HIS A 92 12.40 -1.48 4.63
C HIS A 92 13.83 -2.03 4.58
N THR A 93 14.04 -3.25 5.09
CA THR A 93 15.37 -3.91 5.13
C THR A 93 16.00 -4.15 3.75
N SER A 94 15.22 -4.08 2.66
CA SER A 94 15.73 -4.13 1.28
C SER A 94 16.68 -2.97 0.93
N PHE A 95 16.60 -1.86 1.67
CA PHE A 95 17.51 -0.73 1.53
C PHE A 95 18.82 -0.90 2.28
N ALA A 96 18.95 -1.92 3.12
CA ALA A 96 20.15 -2.12 3.93
C ALA A 96 21.39 -2.32 3.05
N ARG A 97 22.50 -1.66 3.41
CA ARG A 97 23.81 -1.75 2.74
C ARG A 97 24.91 -2.05 3.74
N GLU A 98 26.12 -2.35 3.26
CA GLU A 98 27.25 -2.68 4.13
C GLU A 98 27.80 -1.43 4.82
N THR A 99 27.82 -0.30 4.10
CA THR A 99 28.35 0.97 4.61
C THR A 99 27.29 2.07 4.64
N ALA A 100 27.55 3.12 5.43
CA ALA A 100 26.69 4.30 5.49
C ALA A 100 26.69 5.05 4.15
N GLU A 101 27.85 5.14 3.50
CA GLU A 101 28.04 5.77 2.20
C GLU A 101 27.20 5.09 1.11
N GLU A 102 27.26 3.75 1.05
CA GLU A 102 26.44 2.97 0.12
C GLU A 102 24.94 3.12 0.40
N PHE A 103 24.55 3.08 1.68
CA PHE A 103 23.16 3.28 2.08
C PHE A 103 22.65 4.65 1.63
N LEU A 104 23.37 5.73 1.96
CA LEU A 104 22.98 7.10 1.63
C LEU A 104 22.93 7.33 0.13
N SER A 105 23.92 6.82 -0.62
CA SER A 105 23.94 6.90 -2.08
C SER A 105 22.70 6.23 -2.68
N ASN A 106 22.41 4.99 -2.27
CA ASN A 106 21.24 4.25 -2.76
C ASN A 106 19.91 4.90 -2.35
N ALA A 107 19.78 5.28 -1.08
CA ALA A 107 18.55 5.85 -0.54
C ALA A 107 18.23 7.21 -1.19
N ASN A 108 19.22 8.10 -1.33
CA ASN A 108 19.01 9.41 -1.95
C ASN A 108 18.78 9.31 -3.46
N ALA A 109 19.46 8.39 -4.17
CA ALA A 109 19.18 8.15 -5.58
C ALA A 109 17.74 7.65 -5.80
N LYS A 110 17.25 6.75 -4.95
CA LYS A 110 15.87 6.25 -5.01
C LYS A 110 14.85 7.31 -4.63
N LEU A 111 15.13 8.11 -3.61
CA LEU A 111 14.29 9.25 -3.22
C LEU A 111 14.16 10.27 -4.35
N GLN A 112 15.27 10.64 -5.00
CA GLN A 112 15.25 11.57 -6.12
C GLN A 112 14.40 11.03 -7.29
N GLN A 113 14.64 9.78 -7.70
CA GLN A 113 13.84 9.11 -8.73
C GLN A 113 12.33 9.12 -8.36
N ALA A 114 12.02 8.86 -7.09
CA ALA A 114 10.64 8.82 -6.61
C ALA A 114 10.00 10.22 -6.58
N ARG A 115 10.74 11.27 -6.24
CA ARG A 115 10.26 12.67 -6.29
C ARG A 115 9.96 13.13 -7.70
N GLU A 116 10.85 12.82 -8.64
CA GLU A 116 10.65 13.11 -10.06
C GLU A 116 9.36 12.42 -10.56
N PHE A 117 9.15 11.16 -10.20
CA PHE A 117 7.92 10.45 -10.51
C PHE A 117 6.70 11.08 -9.82
N TRP A 118 6.79 11.32 -8.50
CA TRP A 118 5.71 11.85 -7.66
C TRP A 118 5.16 13.19 -8.17
N SER A 119 6.04 14.09 -8.62
CA SER A 119 5.63 15.40 -9.14
C SER A 119 4.67 15.30 -10.32
N SER A 120 4.81 14.25 -11.15
CA SER A 120 4.00 14.02 -12.35
C SER A 120 2.94 12.92 -12.19
N ALA A 121 2.93 12.21 -11.06
CA ALA A 121 1.91 11.19 -10.77
C ALA A 121 0.53 11.82 -10.64
N ASN A 122 -0.48 11.21 -11.27
CA ASN A 122 -1.88 11.61 -11.19
C ASN A 122 -2.75 10.62 -10.41
N ARG A 123 -2.16 9.49 -9.99
CA ARG A 123 -2.80 8.48 -9.15
C ARG A 123 -1.90 8.13 -7.96
N LEU A 124 -2.51 7.88 -6.81
CA LEU A 124 -1.86 7.30 -5.64
C LEU A 124 -2.64 6.06 -5.19
N VAL A 125 -1.93 4.95 -4.96
CA VAL A 125 -2.48 3.73 -4.34
C VAL A 125 -1.85 3.56 -2.96
N LEU A 126 -2.68 3.48 -1.92
CA LEU A 126 -2.27 3.21 -0.54
C LEU A 126 -2.79 1.84 -0.09
N THR A 127 -1.88 0.91 0.18
CA THR A 127 -2.21 -0.44 0.67
C THR A 127 -1.87 -0.59 2.15
N LEU A 128 -2.89 -0.50 3.01
CA LEU A 128 -2.76 -0.49 4.47
C LEU A 128 -2.55 -1.91 5.01
N GLY A 129 -1.42 -2.15 5.66
CA GLY A 129 -1.06 -3.45 6.23
C GLY A 129 -1.61 -3.66 7.64
N THR A 130 -1.31 -2.75 8.55
CA THR A 130 -1.72 -2.82 9.96
C THR A 130 -1.86 -1.42 10.56
N SER A 131 -2.78 -1.26 11.50
CA SER A 131 -2.86 -0.09 12.37
C SER A 131 -1.84 -0.10 13.51
N PHE A 132 -1.03 -1.14 13.68
CA PHE A 132 0.09 -1.08 14.62
C PHE A 132 1.22 -0.21 14.07
N ALA A 133 1.64 0.76 14.88
CA ALA A 133 2.79 1.60 14.62
C ALA A 133 3.84 1.41 15.74
N TRP A 134 5.10 1.51 15.32
CA TRP A 134 6.26 1.47 16.20
C TRP A 134 6.93 2.83 16.22
N TYR A 135 7.47 3.22 17.36
CA TYR A 135 8.09 4.52 17.55
C TYR A 135 9.45 4.39 18.22
N HIS A 136 10.39 5.20 17.75
CA HIS A 136 11.69 5.38 18.36
C HIS A 136 11.89 6.87 18.62
N ASN A 137 12.18 7.24 19.87
CA ASN A 137 12.31 8.64 20.31
C ASN A 137 11.15 9.54 19.87
N GLY A 138 9.92 9.05 20.02
CA GLY A 138 8.69 9.80 19.69
C GLY A 138 8.35 9.89 18.20
N SER A 139 9.19 9.38 17.30
CA SER A 139 8.92 9.34 15.86
C SER A 139 8.52 7.96 15.40
N VAL A 140 7.49 7.86 14.54
CA VAL A 140 7.12 6.60 13.90
C VAL A 140 8.31 6.02 13.13
N VAL A 141 8.46 4.70 13.12
CA VAL A 141 9.45 3.98 12.33
C VAL A 141 8.76 3.00 11.37
N ALA A 142 9.25 2.95 10.13
CA ALA A 142 8.82 2.00 9.12
C ALA A 142 9.32 0.57 9.43
N ASN A 143 10.48 0.47 10.08
CA ASN A 143 11.12 -0.80 10.38
C ASN A 143 11.95 -0.68 11.67
N CYS A 144 11.86 -1.67 12.56
CA CYS A 144 12.69 -1.70 13.79
C CYS A 144 14.12 -2.23 13.55
N LEU A 145 14.47 -2.58 12.30
CA LEU A 145 15.82 -2.94 11.86
C LEU A 145 16.47 -4.10 12.64
N LYS A 146 15.66 -5.04 13.12
CA LYS A 146 16.07 -6.17 13.98
C LYS A 146 16.81 -5.72 15.26
N ARG A 147 16.60 -4.47 15.69
CA ARG A 147 17.15 -3.91 16.92
C ARG A 147 16.35 -4.40 18.13
N PRO A 148 16.90 -4.32 19.36
CA PRO A 148 16.22 -4.74 20.57
C PRO A 148 14.84 -4.09 20.73
N ALA A 149 13.82 -4.91 21.02
CA ALA A 149 12.44 -4.43 21.09
C ALA A 149 12.22 -3.33 22.14
N GLY A 150 13.01 -3.32 23.23
CA GLY A 150 12.94 -2.30 24.29
C GLY A 150 13.35 -0.89 23.86
N GLU A 151 13.96 -0.71 22.68
CA GLU A 151 14.23 0.61 22.11
C GLU A 151 12.97 1.27 21.52
N PHE A 152 11.90 0.50 21.35
CA PHE A 152 10.71 0.95 20.66
C PHE A 152 9.48 0.92 21.56
N THR A 153 8.59 1.88 21.31
CA THR A 153 7.23 1.82 21.84
C THR A 153 6.30 1.42 20.72
N ARG A 154 5.29 0.62 21.05
CA ARG A 154 4.32 0.12 20.10
C ARG A 154 2.93 0.50 20.55
N ARG A 155 2.09 0.97 19.63
CA ARG A 155 0.66 1.18 19.86
C ARG A 155 -0.14 0.85 18.62
N MET A 156 -1.42 0.59 18.81
CA MET A 156 -2.36 0.54 17.69
C MET A 156 -2.91 1.95 17.48
N LEU A 157 -2.79 2.47 16.27
CA LEU A 157 -3.42 3.71 15.84
C LEU A 157 -4.93 3.59 15.98
N SER A 158 -5.56 4.66 16.43
CA SER A 158 -7.01 4.82 16.42
C SER A 158 -7.53 4.97 14.97
N VAL A 159 -8.87 4.94 14.82
CA VAL A 159 -9.50 5.17 13.52
C VAL A 159 -9.26 6.61 13.08
N GLU A 160 -9.37 7.55 14.01
CA GLU A 160 -9.20 8.99 13.80
C GLU A 160 -7.77 9.33 13.36
N GLU A 161 -6.76 8.76 14.03
CA GLU A 161 -5.36 8.95 13.63
C GLU A 161 -5.08 8.36 12.24
N SER A 162 -5.66 7.19 11.96
CA SER A 162 -5.49 6.52 10.67
C SER A 162 -6.17 7.32 9.55
N ALA A 163 -7.43 7.72 9.73
CA ALA A 163 -8.19 8.52 8.79
C ALA A 163 -7.56 9.91 8.60
N GLY A 164 -7.09 10.54 9.68
CA GLY A 164 -6.39 11.83 9.64
C GLY A 164 -5.13 11.78 8.80
N CYS A 165 -4.33 10.71 8.89
CA CYS A 165 -3.18 10.52 8.00
C CYS A 165 -3.59 10.45 6.52
N LEU A 166 -4.61 9.65 6.20
CA LEU A 166 -5.06 9.47 4.82
C LEU A 166 -5.71 10.73 4.25
N SER A 167 -6.52 11.41 5.06
CA SER A 167 -7.17 12.68 4.72
C SER A 167 -6.15 13.79 4.49
N ALA A 168 -5.10 13.88 5.32
CA ALA A 168 -4.02 14.83 5.13
C ALA A 168 -3.27 14.57 3.80
N ILE A 169 -2.96 13.32 3.48
CA ILE A 169 -2.36 12.95 2.20
C ILE A 169 -3.28 13.35 1.05
N ALA A 170 -4.57 12.99 1.10
CA ALA A 170 -5.51 13.30 0.04
C ALA A 170 -5.65 14.81 -0.15
N SER A 171 -5.90 15.57 0.93
CA SER A 171 -6.16 17.01 0.88
C SER A 171 -4.97 17.84 0.39
N ALA A 172 -3.75 17.40 0.70
CA ALA A 172 -2.54 18.05 0.19
C ALA A 172 -2.30 17.81 -1.32
N HIS A 173 -3.00 16.84 -1.93
CA HIS A 173 -2.76 16.38 -3.29
C HIS A 173 -4.02 16.31 -4.17
N PRO A 174 -4.75 17.43 -4.38
CA PRO A 174 -6.00 17.49 -5.17
C PRO A 174 -5.89 16.99 -6.61
N GLY A 175 -4.69 17.00 -7.20
CA GLY A 175 -4.44 16.49 -8.55
C GLY A 175 -4.14 14.99 -8.63
N LYS A 176 -4.15 14.26 -7.51
CA LYS A 176 -3.79 12.83 -7.45
C LYS A 176 -4.95 12.00 -6.91
N ASP A 177 -5.77 11.44 -7.80
CA ASP A 177 -6.88 10.59 -7.37
C ASP A 177 -6.33 9.40 -6.54
N LEU A 178 -6.94 9.14 -5.39
CA LEU A 178 -6.47 8.20 -4.38
C LEU A 178 -7.26 6.89 -4.46
N LEU A 179 -6.58 5.76 -4.46
CA LEU A 179 -7.14 4.44 -4.21
C LEU A 179 -6.59 3.89 -2.89
N VAL A 180 -7.46 3.58 -1.95
CA VAL A 180 -7.13 2.94 -0.68
C VAL A 180 -7.53 1.48 -0.73
N THR A 181 -6.71 0.60 -0.16
CA THR A 181 -7.06 -0.79 0.02
C THR A 181 -6.45 -1.33 1.31
N VAL A 182 -7.16 -2.22 2.00
CA VAL A 182 -6.61 -2.95 3.14
C VAL A 182 -5.95 -4.23 2.64
N SER A 183 -4.71 -4.46 3.05
CA SER A 183 -3.92 -5.62 2.65
C SER A 183 -4.58 -6.92 3.10
N PRO A 184 -4.69 -7.95 2.23
CA PRO A 184 -5.16 -9.28 2.60
C PRO A 184 -4.17 -10.09 3.45
N ILE A 185 -2.93 -9.61 3.62
CA ILE A 185 -1.89 -10.31 4.39
C ILE A 185 -2.26 -10.34 5.88
N ARG A 186 -2.15 -11.52 6.47
CA ARG A 186 -2.41 -11.74 7.90
C ARG A 186 -1.18 -11.40 8.74
N HIS A 187 -1.38 -10.58 9.76
CA HIS A 187 -0.36 -10.28 10.78
C HIS A 187 -0.62 -11.09 12.05
N LEU A 188 -0.29 -12.39 12.03
CA LEU A 188 -0.60 -13.30 13.15
C LEU A 188 0.42 -13.29 14.29
N GLY A 189 1.50 -12.49 14.20
CA GLY A 189 2.50 -12.35 15.27
C GLY A 189 1.90 -11.95 16.62
N ASP A 190 0.75 -11.25 16.60
CA ASP A 190 0.00 -10.82 17.79
C ASP A 190 -1.32 -11.59 17.99
N GLY A 191 -1.49 -12.68 17.25
CA GLY A 191 -2.70 -13.49 17.23
C GLY A 191 -3.78 -12.99 16.28
N ALA A 192 -4.70 -13.90 15.95
CA ALA A 192 -5.77 -13.65 14.99
C ALA A 192 -6.73 -12.52 15.41
N HIS A 193 -7.01 -12.41 16.72
CA HIS A 193 -7.88 -11.36 17.25
C HIS A 193 -7.27 -9.96 17.04
N ALA A 194 -6.00 -9.77 17.41
CA ALA A 194 -5.32 -8.48 17.23
C ALA A 194 -5.22 -8.10 15.74
N ASN A 195 -4.96 -9.06 14.86
CA ASN A 195 -5.02 -8.85 13.41
C ASN A 195 -6.41 -8.37 12.96
N ALA A 196 -7.48 -9.07 13.37
CA ALA A 196 -8.85 -8.70 12.99
C ALA A 196 -9.22 -7.28 13.46
N VAL A 197 -8.91 -6.95 14.72
CA VAL A 197 -9.12 -5.60 15.27
C VAL A 197 -8.31 -4.55 14.49
N SER A 198 -7.07 -4.88 14.13
CA SER A 198 -6.22 -3.99 13.35
C SER A 198 -6.78 -3.71 11.95
N LYS A 199 -7.24 -4.75 11.25
CA LYS A 199 -7.88 -4.62 9.93
C LYS A 199 -9.19 -3.84 10.02
N ALA A 200 -10.03 -4.11 11.02
CA ALA A 200 -11.28 -3.38 11.25
C ALA A 200 -11.05 -1.86 11.42
N ARG A 201 -10.01 -1.46 12.16
CA ARG A 201 -9.65 -0.03 12.29
C ARG A 201 -9.24 0.60 10.96
N LEU A 202 -8.49 -0.12 10.13
CA LEU A 202 -8.08 0.37 8.81
C LEU A 202 -9.25 0.46 7.84
N LEU A 203 -10.20 -0.48 7.91
CA LEU A 203 -11.43 -0.44 7.12
C LEU A 203 -12.25 0.81 7.46
N LEU A 204 -12.53 1.04 8.74
CA LEU A 204 -13.24 2.25 9.19
C LEU A 204 -12.52 3.54 8.78
N ALA A 205 -11.18 3.55 8.83
CA ALA A 205 -10.40 4.71 8.39
C ALA A 205 -10.47 4.93 6.87
N ALA A 206 -10.51 3.86 6.08
CA ALA A 206 -10.70 3.94 4.64
C ALA A 206 -12.12 4.40 4.28
N ASP A 207 -13.14 3.90 4.98
CA ASP A 207 -14.54 4.29 4.79
C ASP A 207 -14.73 5.79 5.09
N ALA A 208 -14.11 6.30 6.17
CA ALA A 208 -14.19 7.69 6.56
C ALA A 208 -13.72 8.67 5.46
N ILE A 209 -12.72 8.30 4.66
CA ILE A 209 -12.17 9.17 3.62
C ILE A 209 -12.71 8.89 2.21
N THR A 210 -13.16 7.66 1.93
CA THR A 210 -13.67 7.29 0.60
C THR A 210 -15.19 7.42 0.50
N GLY A 211 -15.89 7.45 1.64
CA GLY A 211 -17.34 7.32 1.68
C GLY A 211 -17.82 5.93 1.24
N PHE A 212 -16.94 4.94 1.15
CA PHE A 212 -17.32 3.56 0.92
C PHE A 212 -18.14 3.06 2.11
N ALA A 213 -19.31 2.54 1.82
CA ALA A 213 -20.23 1.96 2.80
C ALA A 213 -20.62 0.52 2.43
N GLY A 214 -20.26 0.08 1.23
CA GLY A 214 -20.77 -1.15 0.64
C GLY A 214 -22.23 -1.06 0.16
N PRO A 215 -22.74 -2.10 -0.51
CA PRO A 215 -24.10 -2.10 -1.06
C PRO A 215 -25.17 -1.99 0.05
N GLY A 216 -26.08 -1.02 -0.11
CA GLY A 216 -27.23 -0.86 0.77
C GLY A 216 -26.95 -0.18 2.11
N CYS A 217 -25.72 0.28 2.36
CA CYS A 217 -25.37 1.07 3.53
C CYS A 217 -25.05 2.51 3.13
N ALA A 218 -25.27 3.45 4.05
CA ALA A 218 -24.85 4.83 3.93
C ALA A 218 -23.62 5.07 4.81
N PRO A 219 -22.72 6.01 4.47
CA PRO A 219 -21.59 6.39 5.33
C PRO A 219 -22.01 6.78 6.75
N SER A 220 -23.22 7.33 6.92
CA SER A 220 -23.83 7.64 8.22
C SER A 220 -24.04 6.42 9.12
N ASP A 221 -24.14 5.21 8.55
CA ASP A 221 -24.37 3.97 9.29
C ASP A 221 -23.16 3.55 10.14
N PHE A 222 -21.97 4.04 9.78
CA PHE A 222 -20.70 3.67 10.43
C PHE A 222 -20.23 4.68 11.50
N GLY A 223 -21.07 5.67 11.82
CA GLY A 223 -20.84 6.66 12.87
C GLY A 223 -20.58 8.08 12.35
N PRO A 224 -20.30 9.05 13.25
CA PRO A 224 -20.29 10.49 12.95
C PRO A 224 -19.06 10.95 12.15
N TYR A 225 -18.34 10.04 11.48
CA TYR A 225 -17.16 10.36 10.64
C TYR A 225 -17.45 11.35 9.49
N GLU A 226 -18.72 11.73 9.30
CA GLU A 226 -19.17 12.78 8.41
C GLU A 226 -18.56 14.17 8.69
N GLN A 227 -18.13 14.48 9.93
CA GLN A 227 -17.78 15.85 10.32
C GLN A 227 -16.43 16.37 9.79
N GLU A 228 -15.57 15.53 9.24
CA GLU A 228 -14.30 15.95 8.63
C GLU A 228 -14.12 15.40 7.22
N ARG A 229 -15.21 15.28 6.45
CA ARG A 229 -15.05 15.28 5.00
C ARG A 229 -14.38 16.59 4.63
N GLY A 230 -13.13 16.52 4.16
CA GLY A 230 -12.33 17.65 3.66
C GLY A 230 -12.92 18.30 2.40
N ALA A 231 -14.22 18.52 2.36
CA ALA A 231 -14.89 19.42 1.44
C ALA A 231 -14.95 20.79 2.12
N HIS A 232 -13.85 21.54 2.07
CA HIS A 232 -14.01 22.98 1.94
C HIS A 232 -14.78 23.21 0.64
N PRO A 233 -15.95 23.87 0.66
CA PRO A 233 -16.70 24.15 -0.56
C PRO A 233 -15.89 25.16 -1.39
N GLY A 234 -15.11 24.66 -2.36
CA GLY A 234 -14.35 25.51 -3.28
C GLY A 234 -13.01 24.96 -3.82
N SER A 235 -12.42 23.90 -3.24
CA SER A 235 -11.24 23.25 -3.86
C SER A 235 -11.66 21.99 -4.61
N ALA A 236 -11.03 21.71 -5.75
CA ALA A 236 -11.20 20.42 -6.42
C ALA A 236 -10.75 19.31 -5.45
N ALA A 237 -11.71 18.64 -4.80
CA ALA A 237 -11.42 17.63 -3.80
C ALA A 237 -10.79 16.41 -4.48
N THR A 238 -9.71 15.89 -3.90
CA THR A 238 -9.11 14.62 -4.30
C THR A 238 -10.18 13.53 -4.29
N VAL A 239 -10.37 12.83 -5.40
CA VAL A 239 -11.32 11.72 -5.42
C VAL A 239 -10.66 10.52 -4.77
N ALA A 240 -11.25 10.01 -3.68
CA ALA A 240 -10.77 8.84 -2.96
C ALA A 240 -11.70 7.64 -3.21
N TYR A 241 -11.10 6.50 -3.53
CA TYR A 241 -11.79 5.26 -3.83
C TYR A 241 -11.29 4.15 -2.90
N TYR A 242 -12.12 3.12 -2.68
CA TYR A 242 -11.75 1.93 -1.94
C TYR A 242 -11.77 0.69 -2.83
N PHE A 243 -10.74 -0.15 -2.74
CA PHE A 243 -10.71 -1.48 -3.38
C PHE A 243 -10.66 -2.59 -2.31
N PRO A 244 -11.63 -3.52 -2.29
CA PRO A 244 -11.83 -4.47 -1.18
C PRO A 244 -10.95 -5.73 -1.29
N ALA A 245 -9.63 -5.58 -1.37
CA ALA A 245 -8.69 -6.71 -1.49
C ALA A 245 -8.72 -7.64 -0.28
N TYR A 246 -8.85 -7.07 0.93
CA TYR A 246 -8.93 -7.84 2.18
C TYR A 246 -10.19 -8.71 2.21
N GLU A 247 -11.33 -8.14 1.83
CA GLU A 247 -12.63 -8.79 1.83
C GLU A 247 -12.67 -9.88 0.76
N ILE A 248 -12.13 -9.64 -0.45
CA ILE A 248 -12.01 -10.69 -1.49
C ILE A 248 -11.27 -11.89 -0.92
N MET A 249 -10.16 -11.66 -0.21
CA MET A 249 -9.40 -12.72 0.43
C MET A 249 -10.21 -13.44 1.51
N MET A 250 -10.94 -12.68 2.33
CA MET A 250 -11.68 -13.21 3.48
C MET A 250 -13.02 -13.83 3.15
N ASP A 251 -13.61 -13.52 1.99
CA ASP A 251 -14.96 -13.98 1.62
C ASP A 251 -14.97 -14.87 0.38
N GLU A 252 -14.23 -14.53 -0.67
CA GLU A 252 -14.15 -15.31 -1.91
C GLU A 252 -13.04 -16.37 -1.86
N LEU A 253 -11.92 -16.08 -1.17
CA LEU A 253 -10.71 -16.91 -1.14
C LEU A 253 -10.38 -17.47 0.26
N ARG A 254 -11.40 -17.88 1.02
CA ARG A 254 -11.29 -18.31 2.43
C ARG A 254 -10.35 -19.49 2.70
N ASP A 255 -10.22 -20.39 1.74
CA ASP A 255 -9.53 -21.68 1.92
C ASP A 255 -8.02 -21.52 2.03
N TYR A 256 -7.37 -22.35 2.85
CA TYR A 256 -5.91 -22.33 3.05
C TYR A 256 -5.10 -22.51 1.75
N ARG A 257 -5.68 -23.11 0.70
CA ARG A 257 -5.06 -23.21 -0.63
C ARG A 257 -4.73 -21.85 -1.27
N PHE A 258 -5.39 -20.79 -0.80
CA PHE A 258 -5.18 -19.43 -1.27
C PHE A 258 -4.11 -18.69 -0.45
N TYR A 259 -3.53 -19.33 0.55
CA TYR A 259 -2.37 -18.82 1.28
C TYR A 259 -1.10 -19.47 0.75
N ALA A 260 0.01 -18.74 0.80
CA ALA A 260 1.33 -19.28 0.57
C ALA A 260 1.74 -20.24 1.71
N ASP A 261 2.91 -20.87 1.58
CA ASP A 261 3.42 -21.84 2.55
C ASP A 261 3.57 -21.26 3.97
N ASP A 262 3.75 -19.95 4.09
CA ASP A 262 3.81 -19.26 5.38
C ASP A 262 2.44 -19.04 6.04
N LEU A 263 1.34 -19.36 5.36
CA LEU A 263 -0.04 -19.20 5.82
C LEU A 263 -0.47 -17.75 6.14
N PHE A 264 0.36 -16.76 5.80
CA PHE A 264 0.12 -15.35 6.05
C PHE A 264 -0.12 -14.57 4.77
N HIS A 265 0.72 -14.82 3.76
CA HIS A 265 0.64 -14.17 2.46
C HIS A 265 -0.37 -14.88 1.56
N PRO A 266 -1.08 -14.14 0.68
CA PRO A 266 -1.82 -14.75 -0.40
C PRO A 266 -0.88 -15.56 -1.31
N SER A 267 -1.34 -16.72 -1.78
CA SER A 267 -0.66 -17.49 -2.81
C SER A 267 -0.70 -16.76 -4.15
N THR A 268 0.12 -17.18 -5.12
CA THR A 268 0.09 -16.62 -6.48
C THR A 268 -1.31 -16.66 -7.09
N ALA A 269 -2.05 -17.77 -6.90
CA ALA A 269 -3.41 -17.90 -7.40
C ALA A 269 -4.37 -16.89 -6.76
N ALA A 270 -4.19 -16.57 -5.48
CA ALA A 270 -4.98 -15.56 -4.79
C ALA A 270 -4.65 -14.14 -5.28
N VAL A 271 -3.36 -13.82 -5.46
CA VAL A 271 -2.92 -12.54 -6.04
C VAL A 271 -3.45 -12.38 -7.46
N ASP A 272 -3.39 -13.43 -8.29
CA ASP A 272 -3.90 -13.44 -9.66
C ASP A 272 -5.40 -13.17 -9.67
N TYR A 273 -6.15 -13.83 -8.79
CA TYR A 273 -7.59 -13.61 -8.67
C TYR A 273 -7.93 -12.17 -8.25
N ILE A 274 -7.24 -11.63 -7.24
CA ILE A 274 -7.48 -10.25 -6.79
C ILE A 274 -7.10 -9.25 -7.90
N TRP A 275 -6.05 -9.54 -8.68
CA TRP A 275 -5.67 -8.76 -9.84
C TRP A 275 -6.74 -8.78 -10.94
N GLU A 276 -7.35 -9.92 -11.24
CA GLU A 276 -8.50 -10.01 -12.14
C GLU A 276 -9.67 -9.16 -11.65
N ARG A 277 -10.00 -9.23 -10.35
CA ARG A 277 -11.03 -8.38 -9.74
C ARG A 277 -10.71 -6.89 -9.86
N PHE A 278 -9.44 -6.52 -9.74
CA PHE A 278 -8.97 -5.14 -9.95
C PHE A 278 -9.17 -4.70 -11.40
N LEU A 279 -8.75 -5.50 -12.39
CA LEU A 279 -8.93 -5.17 -13.81
C LEU A 279 -10.42 -4.97 -14.17
N GLU A 280 -11.30 -5.82 -13.67
CA GLU A 280 -12.73 -5.77 -13.97
C GLU A 280 -13.44 -4.52 -13.39
N SER A 281 -12.98 -4.03 -12.24
CA SER A 281 -13.68 -2.98 -11.48
C SER A 281 -13.00 -1.61 -11.53
N CYS A 282 -11.68 -1.61 -11.71
CA CYS A 282 -10.86 -0.41 -11.55
C CYS A 282 -10.24 0.09 -12.85
N VAL A 283 -10.21 -0.71 -13.92
CA VAL A 283 -9.49 -0.36 -15.16
C VAL A 283 -10.46 -0.05 -16.30
N SER A 284 -10.08 0.90 -17.15
CA SER A 284 -10.85 1.23 -18.35
C SER A 284 -10.98 0.01 -19.27
N PRO A 285 -12.21 -0.35 -19.71
CA PRO A 285 -12.42 -1.45 -20.67
C PRO A 285 -11.62 -1.29 -21.96
N SER A 286 -11.32 -0.05 -22.38
CA SER A 286 -10.54 0.24 -23.59
C SER A 286 -9.09 -0.23 -23.52
N ASP A 287 -8.54 -0.40 -22.32
CA ASP A 287 -7.12 -0.75 -22.12
C ASP A 287 -6.91 -2.26 -21.92
N LEU A 288 -7.97 -3.04 -21.68
CA LEU A 288 -7.89 -4.46 -21.33
C LEU A 288 -7.18 -5.32 -22.40
N ASP A 289 -7.46 -5.09 -23.68
CA ASP A 289 -6.81 -5.82 -24.78
C ASP A 289 -5.29 -5.54 -24.87
N ARG A 290 -4.88 -4.32 -24.51
CA ARG A 290 -3.46 -3.95 -24.47
C ARG A 290 -2.78 -4.53 -23.24
N ILE A 291 -3.44 -4.47 -22.09
CA ILE A 291 -2.98 -5.10 -20.85
C ILE A 291 -2.74 -6.60 -21.04
N ALA A 292 -3.71 -7.33 -21.61
CA ALA A 292 -3.58 -8.77 -21.83
C ALA A 292 -2.38 -9.13 -22.74
N ARG A 293 -2.11 -8.31 -23.76
CA ARG A 293 -0.93 -8.47 -24.64
C ARG A 293 0.37 -8.20 -23.89
N ASN A 294 0.42 -7.14 -23.08
CA ASN A 294 1.60 -6.79 -22.27
C ASN A 294 1.92 -7.90 -21.27
N GLU A 295 0.93 -8.42 -20.56
CA GLU A 295 1.12 -9.53 -19.62
C GLU A 295 1.64 -10.79 -20.30
N LYS A 296 1.09 -11.12 -21.49
CA LYS A 296 1.58 -12.26 -22.27
C LYS A 296 3.04 -12.08 -22.66
N ALA A 297 3.44 -10.89 -23.12
CA ALA A 297 4.82 -10.59 -23.46
C ALA A 297 5.73 -10.65 -22.24
N ALA A 298 5.31 -10.11 -21.09
CA ALA A 298 6.05 -10.17 -19.84
C ALA A 298 6.29 -11.63 -19.41
N ARG A 299 5.26 -12.48 -19.43
CA ARG A 299 5.39 -13.92 -19.13
C ARG A 299 6.36 -14.63 -20.07
N GLN A 300 6.33 -14.32 -21.37
CA GLN A 300 7.25 -14.88 -22.36
C GLN A 300 8.71 -14.44 -22.11
N SER A 301 8.93 -13.18 -21.73
CA SER A 301 10.27 -12.67 -21.42
C SER A 301 10.87 -13.26 -20.13
N ALA A 302 10.01 -13.63 -19.18
CA ALA A 302 10.43 -14.27 -17.94
C ALA A 302 10.73 -15.77 -18.11
N HIS A 303 10.22 -16.39 -19.17
CA HIS A 303 10.49 -17.79 -19.48
C HIS A 303 11.92 -17.91 -20.01
N ARG A 304 12.85 -18.34 -19.16
CA ARG A 304 14.17 -18.81 -19.60
C ARG A 304 13.98 -20.15 -20.32
N PRO A 305 14.31 -20.30 -21.61
CA PRO A 305 14.34 -21.63 -22.22
C PRO A 305 15.38 -22.45 -21.45
N ASN A 306 14.99 -23.65 -21.00
CA ASN A 306 15.95 -24.65 -20.57
C ASN A 306 16.82 -24.94 -21.78
N LEU A 307 18.02 -24.38 -21.83
CA LEU A 307 19.06 -24.80 -22.77
C LEU A 307 19.40 -26.24 -22.38
N VAL A 308 18.93 -27.18 -23.21
CA VAL A 308 19.30 -28.59 -23.19
C VAL A 308 20.74 -28.74 -23.68
#